data_AF-A0A970V262-F1
#
_entry.id   AF-A0A970V262-F1
#
_cell.length_a   1.000
_cell.length_b   1.000
_cell.length_c   1.000
_cell.angle_alpha   90.00
_cell.angle_beta   90.00
_cell.angle_gamma   90.00
#
_symmetry.space_group_name_H-M   'P 1'
#
loop_
_entity.id
_entity.type
_entity.pdbx_description
1 polymer ?
#
loop_
_entity_poly.entity_id
_entity_poly.type
_entity_poly.pdbx_seq_one_letter_code
_entity_poly.pdbx_strand_id
1 'polypeptide(L)'
;PAAPFTVRGGTLAAVWVDVLLPPGTPAGVYQGMVTISAGGQEVSRIVEVRARGFDLPCFTSFESELWYNVYNWDHFYGKVDYTPEMHARHADVLGRYRVGSIPVDMVKMCPKLTIYHEPDGHFSFDFSEIDKFIKQGLENGSRSFWSCFACCAGWTWWLNDPSRPVIERADGKTRRIGDYVKLDIWNGVYDPATYKHNPLYREFLVAYVEHLKQLGINDFSYWELFDEPNDNSRWLAMLEHHKWLREVVPDLKLLNFGVDPTVTRMGKNAWGLIDAWAPHLHDITPEEDAVIKERRAKYGEKYWGYTCGERNDGQGNYSPYIRYDRPYISARMHYWATWRHQMDGFLVFASSGVPEGNRQKGPEERWPNSDWVDGGSRGCGTLVYPGADFELIPGMRLANLREGLEDQEYFILLRELAKALDPVRDAALLARVNQGLEIEPEIMADAYHWTKDPVRLEAKREQLSRLILEVQATGR
;
A
#
# COMPACT_ATOMS: atom_id res chain seq x y z
N PRO A 1 22.30 13.51 -0.13
CA PRO A 1 21.91 14.01 -1.48
C PRO A 1 22.68 15.29 -1.86
N ALA A 2 22.99 15.48 -3.14
CA ALA A 2 23.91 16.49 -3.71
C ALA A 2 25.40 16.38 -3.30
N ALA A 3 25.82 15.23 -2.74
CA ALA A 3 27.23 14.98 -2.53
C ALA A 3 27.95 14.75 -3.87
N PRO A 4 29.22 15.18 -4.01
CA PRO A 4 30.03 14.83 -5.16
C PRO A 4 30.10 13.30 -5.35
N PHE A 5 30.02 12.85 -6.59
CA PHE A 5 30.16 11.44 -6.94
C PHE A 5 31.06 11.28 -8.17
N THR A 6 31.65 10.10 -8.30
CA THR A 6 32.55 9.79 -9.41
C THR A 6 31.78 9.11 -10.54
N VAL A 7 31.89 9.65 -11.76
CA VAL A 7 31.41 8.99 -12.98
C VAL A 7 32.57 8.23 -13.60
N ARG A 8 32.41 6.92 -13.81
CA ARG A 8 33.44 6.10 -14.48
C ARG A 8 33.55 6.50 -15.94
N GLY A 9 34.77 6.55 -16.47
CA GLY A 9 35.00 6.84 -17.90
C GLY A 9 34.22 5.88 -18.80
N GLY A 10 33.54 6.40 -19.83
CA GLY A 10 32.71 5.62 -20.75
C GLY A 10 31.32 5.25 -20.22
N THR A 11 30.90 5.78 -19.06
CA THR A 11 29.55 5.56 -18.50
C THR A 11 28.71 6.83 -18.48
N LEU A 12 27.40 6.67 -18.38
CA LEU A 12 26.44 7.76 -18.15
C LEU A 12 25.91 7.68 -16.72
N ALA A 13 25.78 8.83 -16.07
CA ALA A 13 25.13 8.94 -14.76
C ALA A 13 23.99 9.95 -14.85
N ALA A 14 22.86 9.63 -14.23
CA ALA A 14 21.70 10.51 -14.15
C ALA A 14 21.56 11.08 -12.74
N VAL A 15 21.10 12.33 -12.64
CA VAL A 15 20.77 13.00 -11.38
C VAL A 15 19.26 13.24 -11.35
N TRP A 16 18.59 12.69 -10.35
CA TRP A 16 17.18 12.93 -10.11
C TRP A 16 16.99 14.18 -9.26
N VAL A 17 16.08 15.06 -9.65
CA VAL A 17 15.75 16.30 -8.92
C VAL A 17 14.25 16.32 -8.69
N ASP A 18 13.84 16.16 -7.42
CA ASP A 18 12.45 16.39 -7.02
C ASP A 18 12.27 17.89 -6.70
N VAL A 19 11.25 18.51 -7.30
CA VAL A 19 10.81 19.87 -6.92
C VAL A 19 9.52 19.73 -6.14
N LEU A 20 9.58 20.05 -4.85
CA LEU A 20 8.42 20.07 -3.96
C LEU A 20 7.83 21.48 -3.94
N LEU A 21 6.56 21.61 -4.30
CA LEU A 21 5.79 22.85 -4.14
C LEU A 21 5.01 22.78 -2.83
N PRO A 22 5.33 23.62 -1.82
CA PRO A 22 4.57 23.66 -0.58
C PRO A 22 3.10 24.07 -0.80
N PRO A 23 2.16 23.57 0.01
CA PRO A 23 0.78 24.06 0.01
C PRO A 23 0.71 25.57 0.20
N GLY A 24 -0.24 26.23 -0.47
CA GLY A 24 -0.44 27.67 -0.45
C GLY A 24 0.54 28.47 -1.31
N THR A 25 1.39 27.80 -2.12
CA THR A 25 2.26 28.49 -3.10
C THR A 25 1.39 29.29 -4.08
N PRO A 26 1.60 30.61 -4.23
CA PRO A 26 0.82 31.42 -5.16
C PRO A 26 0.88 30.88 -6.60
N ALA A 27 -0.22 31.03 -7.34
CA ALA A 27 -0.24 30.68 -8.76
C ALA A 27 0.82 31.50 -9.51
N GLY A 28 1.60 30.85 -10.38
CA GLY A 28 2.68 31.52 -11.08
C GLY A 28 3.69 30.57 -11.72
N VAL A 29 4.61 31.17 -12.45
CA VAL A 29 5.76 30.48 -13.04
C VAL A 29 6.99 30.80 -12.22
N TYR A 30 7.61 29.78 -11.65
CA TYR A 30 8.80 29.85 -10.84
C TYR A 30 9.98 29.29 -11.63
N GLN A 31 11.14 29.95 -11.54
CA GLN A 31 12.34 29.52 -12.23
C GLN A 31 13.49 29.39 -11.23
N GLY A 32 14.22 28.28 -11.34
CA GLY A 32 15.45 28.02 -10.60
C GLY A 32 16.54 27.55 -11.55
N MET A 33 17.78 27.55 -11.09
CA MET A 33 18.92 27.07 -11.87
C MET A 33 19.49 25.81 -11.22
N VAL A 34 19.66 24.75 -12.02
CA VAL A 34 20.40 23.54 -11.63
C VAL A 34 21.76 23.60 -12.31
N THR A 35 22.82 23.55 -11.51
CA THR A 35 24.21 23.60 -11.98
C THR A 35 24.91 22.29 -11.66
N ILE A 36 25.56 21.70 -12.67
CA ILE A 36 26.43 20.53 -12.51
C ILE A 36 27.87 21.00 -12.76
N SER A 37 28.75 20.76 -11.80
CA SER A 37 30.17 21.07 -11.89
C SER A 37 31.03 19.81 -11.86
N ALA A 38 32.02 19.73 -12.75
CA ALA A 38 32.97 18.62 -12.81
C ALA A 38 34.29 19.07 -13.44
N GLY A 39 35.44 18.75 -12.81
CA GLY A 39 36.76 19.04 -13.37
C GLY A 39 37.01 20.53 -13.68
N GLY A 40 36.40 21.44 -12.92
CA GLY A 40 36.49 22.90 -13.16
C GLY A 40 35.58 23.43 -14.28
N GLN A 41 34.75 22.60 -14.89
CA GLN A 41 33.71 23.00 -15.84
C GLN A 41 32.34 23.03 -15.15
N GLU A 42 31.46 23.92 -15.61
CA GLU A 42 30.09 24.02 -15.11
C GLU A 42 29.08 24.08 -16.26
N VAL A 43 27.96 23.39 -16.08
CA VAL A 43 26.80 23.46 -16.97
C VAL A 43 25.57 23.75 -16.14
N SER A 44 24.88 24.85 -16.49
CA SER A 44 23.64 25.26 -15.83
C SER A 44 22.43 25.09 -16.74
N ARG A 45 21.29 24.73 -16.15
CA ARG A 45 19.98 24.66 -16.83
C ARG A 45 18.93 25.36 -15.97
N ILE A 46 18.06 26.12 -16.62
CA ILE A 46 16.89 26.70 -15.97
C ILE A 46 15.84 25.59 -15.85
N VAL A 47 15.31 25.41 -14.64
CA VAL A 47 14.16 24.57 -14.35
C VAL A 47 12.98 25.50 -14.09
N GLU A 48 11.91 25.31 -14.86
CA GLU A 48 10.66 26.06 -14.71
C GLU A 48 9.60 25.18 -14.06
N VAL A 49 8.88 25.74 -13.09
CA VAL A 49 7.78 25.05 -12.40
C VAL A 49 6.57 25.97 -12.35
N ARG A 50 5.41 25.46 -12.79
CA ARG A 50 4.15 26.20 -12.78
C ARG A 50 3.28 25.79 -11.60
N ALA A 51 3.11 26.69 -10.64
CA ALA A 51 2.08 26.56 -9.62
C ALA A 51 0.71 26.92 -10.22
N ARG A 52 -0.23 25.97 -10.21
CA ARG A 52 -1.51 26.08 -10.92
C ARG A 52 -2.56 26.95 -10.20
N GLY A 53 -2.40 27.18 -8.89
CA GLY A 53 -3.31 28.01 -8.10
C GLY A 53 -4.34 27.25 -7.25
N PHE A 54 -4.13 25.95 -7.03
CA PHE A 54 -4.83 25.13 -6.05
C PHE A 54 -3.86 24.14 -5.41
N ASP A 55 -4.21 23.65 -4.22
CA ASP A 55 -3.44 22.66 -3.48
C ASP A 55 -4.04 21.27 -3.65
N LEU A 56 -3.17 20.26 -3.69
CA LEU A 56 -3.55 18.87 -3.42
C LEU A 56 -3.41 18.61 -1.92
N PRO A 57 -4.16 17.66 -1.33
CA PRO A 57 -3.94 17.28 0.07
C PRO A 57 -2.49 16.81 0.26
N CYS A 58 -1.89 16.99 1.45
CA CYS A 58 -0.52 16.54 1.71
C CYS A 58 -0.38 15.02 1.69
N PHE A 59 -1.45 14.31 2.07
CA PHE A 59 -1.55 12.86 2.05
C PHE A 59 -2.61 12.42 1.05
N THR A 60 -2.58 11.15 0.63
CA THR A 60 -3.60 10.65 -0.28
C THR A 60 -4.96 10.52 0.41
N SER A 61 -6.02 10.83 -0.34
CA SER A 61 -7.41 10.60 0.03
C SER A 61 -7.87 9.18 -0.29
N PHE A 62 -7.07 8.40 -1.00
CA PHE A 62 -7.36 7.04 -1.46
C PHE A 62 -6.67 6.00 -0.57
N GLU A 63 -7.31 4.86 -0.30
CA GLU A 63 -6.73 3.79 0.52
C GLU A 63 -5.66 3.03 -0.30
N SER A 64 -4.44 3.55 -0.30
CA SER A 64 -3.29 2.93 -0.96
C SER A 64 -2.49 2.10 0.02
N GLU A 65 -2.26 0.84 -0.34
CA GLU A 65 -1.41 -0.06 0.41
C GLU A 65 -0.21 -0.51 -0.44
N LEU A 66 0.98 -0.40 0.16
CA LEU A 66 2.20 -1.00 -0.34
C LEU A 66 2.70 -1.91 0.76
N TRP A 67 2.89 -3.21 0.49
CA TRP A 67 3.47 -4.10 1.50
C TRP A 67 4.94 -3.76 1.73
N TYR A 68 5.15 -2.89 2.70
CA TYR A 68 6.44 -2.46 3.19
C TYR A 68 6.87 -3.35 4.36
N ASN A 69 8.01 -4.00 4.18
CA ASN A 69 8.59 -4.89 5.18
C ASN A 69 10.11 -4.76 5.21
N VAL A 70 10.71 -4.77 6.39
CA VAL A 70 12.18 -4.68 6.51
C VAL A 70 12.82 -6.02 6.85
N TYR A 71 12.02 -7.06 7.09
CA TYR A 71 12.54 -8.42 7.28
C TYR A 71 13.42 -8.89 6.10
N ASN A 72 13.01 -8.62 4.85
CA ASN A 72 13.82 -8.98 3.67
C ASN A 72 15.18 -8.28 3.63
N TRP A 73 15.34 -7.15 4.33
CA TRP A 73 16.59 -6.43 4.42
C TRP A 73 17.58 -7.05 5.42
N ASP A 74 17.18 -8.05 6.21
CA ASP A 74 18.12 -8.84 7.01
C ASP A 74 19.17 -9.53 6.12
N HIS A 75 18.85 -9.82 4.86
CA HIS A 75 19.81 -10.33 3.87
C HIS A 75 20.86 -9.30 3.46
N PHE A 76 20.56 -8.01 3.63
CA PHE A 76 21.40 -6.89 3.22
C PHE A 76 22.15 -6.26 4.40
N TYR A 77 21.59 -6.26 5.60
CA TYR A 77 22.22 -5.67 6.79
C TYR A 77 22.66 -6.70 7.84
N GLY A 78 22.27 -7.96 7.68
CA GLY A 78 22.24 -8.90 8.79
C GLY A 78 20.97 -8.71 9.64
N LYS A 79 20.76 -9.59 10.62
CA LYS A 79 19.60 -9.48 11.52
C LYS A 79 19.71 -8.20 12.35
N VAL A 80 18.75 -7.30 12.16
CA VAL A 80 18.67 -6.05 12.92
C VAL A 80 17.30 -5.92 13.58
N ASP A 81 17.31 -5.41 14.81
CA ASP A 81 16.08 -5.01 15.48
C ASP A 81 15.59 -3.70 14.89
N TYR A 82 14.41 -3.73 14.27
CA TYR A 82 13.83 -2.55 13.66
C TYR A 82 13.18 -1.68 14.74
N THR A 83 13.77 -0.51 15.00
CA THR A 83 13.32 0.38 16.07
C THR A 83 12.34 1.45 15.56
N PRO A 84 11.53 2.05 16.46
CA PRO A 84 10.69 3.20 16.11
C PRO A 84 11.47 4.37 15.50
N GLU A 85 12.72 4.60 15.88
CA GLU A 85 13.54 5.69 15.33
C GLU A 85 13.99 5.40 13.90
N MET A 86 14.25 4.13 13.57
CA MET A 86 14.52 3.70 12.20
C MET A 86 13.27 3.86 11.35
N HIS A 87 12.11 3.41 11.87
CA HIS A 87 10.84 3.57 11.18
C HIS A 87 10.44 5.02 10.97
N ALA A 88 10.64 5.92 11.94
CA ALA A 88 10.36 7.34 11.76
C ALA A 88 11.08 7.94 10.54
N ARG A 89 12.35 7.57 10.31
CA ARG A 89 13.12 7.99 9.12
C ARG A 89 12.55 7.40 7.83
N HIS A 90 12.08 6.16 7.86
CA HIS A 90 11.47 5.49 6.71
C HIS A 90 10.10 6.06 6.39
N ALA A 91 9.28 6.31 7.40
CA ALA A 91 7.96 6.89 7.31
C ALA A 91 7.99 8.30 6.73
N ASP A 92 8.96 9.14 7.12
CA ASP A 92 9.18 10.46 6.49
C ASP A 92 9.42 10.34 4.98
N VAL A 93 10.32 9.45 4.58
CA VAL A 93 10.61 9.24 3.15
C VAL A 93 9.36 8.74 2.42
N LEU A 94 8.70 7.70 2.91
CA LEU A 94 7.51 7.10 2.29
C LEU A 94 6.33 8.08 2.24
N GLY A 95 6.14 8.89 3.29
CA GLY A 95 5.12 9.94 3.35
C GLY A 95 5.28 11.00 2.26
N ARG A 96 6.53 11.38 1.92
CA ARG A 96 6.82 12.26 0.76
C ARG A 96 6.41 11.64 -0.59
N TYR A 97 6.22 10.33 -0.65
CA TYR A 97 5.69 9.62 -1.83
C TYR A 97 4.21 9.25 -1.70
N ARG A 98 3.52 9.69 -0.65
CA ARG A 98 2.08 9.49 -0.41
C ARG A 98 1.68 8.02 -0.30
N VAL A 99 2.62 7.15 0.06
CA VAL A 99 2.38 5.70 0.21
C VAL A 99 2.37 5.32 1.69
N GLY A 100 1.62 4.26 2.02
CA GLY A 100 1.58 3.71 3.37
C GLY A 100 2.98 3.30 3.86
N SER A 101 3.25 3.61 5.12
CA SER A 101 4.55 3.35 5.77
C SER A 101 4.47 2.43 6.98
N ILE A 102 3.27 2.17 7.51
CA ILE A 102 3.08 1.18 8.58
C ILE A 102 3.67 -0.16 8.12
N PRO A 103 4.66 -0.73 8.81
CA PRO A 103 5.29 -1.98 8.38
C PRO A 103 4.30 -3.12 8.51
N VAL A 104 4.24 -3.99 7.49
CA VAL A 104 3.27 -5.08 7.42
C VAL A 104 3.95 -6.45 7.39
N ASP A 105 4.93 -6.66 8.27
CA ASP A 105 5.59 -7.96 8.43
C ASP A 105 5.59 -8.49 9.86
N MET A 106 5.16 -9.74 10.00
CA MET A 106 5.01 -10.39 11.30
C MET A 106 6.34 -10.59 12.03
N VAL A 107 7.46 -10.71 11.30
CA VAL A 107 8.76 -11.03 11.89
C VAL A 107 9.31 -9.86 12.71
N LYS A 108 9.09 -8.62 12.25
CA LYS A 108 9.53 -7.42 12.96
C LYS A 108 8.45 -6.86 13.87
N MET A 109 7.18 -6.99 13.50
CA MET A 109 6.08 -6.33 14.21
C MET A 109 5.48 -7.14 15.35
N CYS A 110 5.21 -8.43 15.16
CA CYS A 110 4.58 -9.22 16.23
C CYS A 110 5.43 -9.34 17.53
N PRO A 111 6.79 -9.40 17.48
CA PRO A 111 7.62 -9.33 18.69
C PRO A 111 7.49 -8.06 19.52
N LYS A 112 6.90 -6.98 18.98
CA LYS A 112 6.68 -5.72 19.69
C LYS A 112 5.44 -5.76 20.60
N LEU A 113 4.64 -6.83 20.53
CA LEU A 113 3.55 -7.08 21.46
C LEU A 113 4.10 -7.66 22.77
N THR A 114 3.77 -7.04 23.90
CA THR A 114 3.97 -7.68 25.21
C THR A 114 2.68 -8.36 25.65
N ILE A 115 2.80 -9.63 26.02
CA ILE A 115 1.69 -10.47 26.48
C ILE A 115 1.85 -10.71 27.97
N TYR A 116 0.78 -10.54 28.73
CA TYR A 116 0.73 -10.82 30.16
C TYR A 116 -0.27 -11.93 30.46
N HIS A 117 0.07 -12.76 31.44
CA HIS A 117 -0.89 -13.67 32.07
C HIS A 117 -1.29 -13.08 33.42
N GLU A 118 -2.60 -12.90 33.62
CA GLU A 118 -3.16 -12.23 34.79
C GLU A 118 -3.52 -13.23 35.89
N PRO A 119 -3.59 -12.80 37.17
CA PRO A 119 -3.78 -13.72 38.30
C PRO A 119 -5.11 -14.51 38.30
N ASP A 120 -6.11 -14.04 37.57
CA ASP A 120 -7.42 -14.68 37.36
C ASP A 120 -7.46 -15.58 36.12
N GLY A 121 -6.35 -15.71 35.39
CA GLY A 121 -6.17 -16.65 34.29
C GLY A 121 -6.44 -16.10 32.89
N HIS A 122 -6.79 -14.82 32.73
CA HIS A 122 -6.91 -14.19 31.40
C HIS A 122 -5.56 -13.61 30.94
N PHE A 123 -5.49 -13.28 29.64
CA PHE A 123 -4.37 -12.61 29.03
C PHE A 123 -4.68 -11.13 28.77
N SER A 124 -3.69 -10.27 28.99
CA SER A 124 -3.74 -8.87 28.61
C SER A 124 -2.54 -8.49 27.75
N PHE A 125 -2.65 -7.38 27.03
CA PHE A 125 -1.76 -7.03 25.94
C PHE A 125 -1.33 -5.57 26.05
N ASP A 126 -0.03 -5.33 25.88
CA ASP A 126 0.51 -3.98 25.75
C ASP A 126 1.00 -3.75 24.31
N PHE A 127 0.30 -2.83 23.64
CA PHE A 127 0.54 -2.41 22.26
C PHE A 127 1.47 -1.20 22.16
N SER A 128 1.96 -0.65 23.28
CA SER A 128 2.67 0.64 23.32
C SER A 128 3.86 0.74 22.36
N GLU A 129 4.57 -0.36 22.11
CA GLU A 129 5.68 -0.37 21.16
C GLU A 129 5.19 -0.40 19.71
N ILE A 130 4.18 -1.21 19.38
CA ILE A 130 3.54 -1.26 18.05
C ILE A 130 2.93 0.10 17.70
N ASP A 131 2.32 0.75 18.69
CA ASP A 131 1.71 2.08 18.57
C ASP A 131 2.66 3.13 18.03
N LYS A 132 3.96 3.04 18.35
CA LYS A 132 4.95 4.00 17.85
C LYS A 132 5.05 3.91 16.33
N PHE A 133 5.06 2.70 15.77
CA PHE A 133 5.10 2.48 14.32
C PHE A 133 3.80 2.91 13.65
N ILE A 134 2.65 2.53 14.23
CA ILE A 134 1.34 2.92 13.69
C ILE A 134 1.20 4.43 13.68
N LYS A 135 1.46 5.12 14.80
CA LYS A 135 1.32 6.59 14.92
C LYS A 135 2.25 7.32 13.95
N GLN A 136 3.52 6.92 13.86
CA GLN A 136 4.45 7.47 12.87
C GLN A 136 3.95 7.28 11.43
N GLY A 137 3.35 6.12 11.12
CA GLY A 137 2.77 5.85 9.80
C GLY A 137 1.58 6.75 9.49
N LEU A 138 0.69 6.96 10.47
CA LEU A 138 -0.49 7.84 10.36
C LEU A 138 -0.08 9.31 10.22
N GLU A 139 0.90 9.77 11.01
CA GLU A 139 1.48 11.12 10.93
C GLU A 139 2.10 11.41 9.57
N ASN A 140 2.56 10.37 8.87
CA ASN A 140 3.11 10.43 7.51
C ASN A 140 2.12 10.02 6.42
N GLY A 141 0.82 9.94 6.72
CA GLY A 141 -0.23 9.83 5.71
C GLY A 141 -0.67 8.42 5.35
N SER A 142 -0.30 7.39 6.14
CA SER A 142 -0.86 6.06 5.96
C SER A 142 -2.38 6.09 6.19
N ARG A 143 -3.16 5.59 5.22
CA ARG A 143 -4.63 5.52 5.26
C ARG A 143 -5.19 4.13 4.95
N SER A 144 -4.31 3.13 4.93
CA SER A 144 -4.63 1.71 4.97
C SER A 144 -3.70 1.03 5.95
N PHE A 145 -4.17 -0.05 6.58
CA PHE A 145 -3.35 -0.89 7.42
C PHE A 145 -3.74 -2.37 7.32
N TRP A 146 -2.85 -3.19 6.76
CA TRP A 146 -2.93 -4.64 6.83
C TRP A 146 -2.56 -5.16 8.22
N SER A 147 -3.55 -5.10 9.12
CA SER A 147 -3.42 -5.31 10.56
C SER A 147 -3.08 -6.74 10.99
N CYS A 148 -3.14 -7.70 10.07
CA CYS A 148 -2.73 -9.08 10.32
C CYS A 148 -1.23 -9.32 10.08
N PHE A 149 -0.48 -8.35 9.52
CA PHE A 149 0.98 -8.37 9.31
C PHE A 149 1.54 -9.52 8.44
N ALA A 150 0.69 -10.35 7.82
CA ALA A 150 1.12 -11.39 6.88
C ALA A 150 -0.05 -11.95 6.08
N CYS A 151 0.31 -12.57 4.95
CA CYS A 151 -0.56 -13.18 3.95
C CYS A 151 -1.27 -14.45 4.46
N CYS A 152 -0.92 -14.93 5.66
CA CYS A 152 -1.57 -16.03 6.35
C CYS A 152 -1.75 -15.69 7.83
N ALA A 153 -2.37 -14.53 8.12
CA ALA A 153 -2.55 -13.92 9.43
C ALA A 153 -1.34 -14.09 10.37
N GLY A 154 -0.41 -13.14 10.34
CA GLY A 154 0.82 -13.16 11.13
C GLY A 154 0.59 -13.31 12.64
N TRP A 155 -0.49 -12.72 13.15
CA TRP A 155 -0.93 -12.93 14.53
C TRP A 155 -1.34 -14.37 14.83
N THR A 156 -2.02 -15.05 13.91
CA THR A 156 -2.39 -16.47 14.07
C THR A 156 -1.12 -17.30 14.22
N TRP A 157 -0.09 -17.04 13.41
CA TRP A 157 1.20 -17.71 13.55
C TRP A 157 1.88 -17.39 14.89
N TRP A 158 1.98 -16.11 15.23
CA TRP A 158 2.66 -15.63 16.43
C TRP A 158 2.03 -16.19 17.71
N LEU A 159 0.71 -16.11 17.83
CA LEU A 159 -0.03 -16.44 19.06
C LEU A 159 -0.25 -17.95 19.24
N ASN A 160 0.03 -18.76 18.22
CA ASN A 160 0.03 -20.23 18.31
C ASN A 160 1.42 -20.83 18.51
N ASP A 161 2.49 -20.02 18.53
CA ASP A 161 3.83 -20.52 18.80
C ASP A 161 4.04 -20.65 20.33
N PRO A 162 4.17 -21.88 20.87
CA PRO A 162 4.28 -22.12 22.30
C PRO A 162 5.59 -21.58 22.88
N SER A 163 6.57 -21.21 22.07
CA SER A 163 7.85 -20.67 22.54
C SER A 163 7.81 -19.18 22.88
N ARG A 164 6.74 -18.46 22.51
CA ARG A 164 6.65 -17.01 22.67
C ARG A 164 6.56 -16.61 24.14
N PRO A 165 7.20 -15.48 24.51
CA PRO A 165 7.25 -15.04 25.89
C PRO A 165 5.88 -14.52 26.36
N VAL A 166 5.56 -14.83 27.60
CA VAL A 166 4.42 -14.25 28.36
C VAL A 166 4.98 -13.81 29.71
N ILE A 167 4.60 -12.62 30.19
CA ILE A 167 5.01 -12.13 31.50
C ILE A 167 3.91 -12.47 32.50
N GLU A 168 4.24 -13.26 33.53
CA GLU A 168 3.31 -13.56 34.62
C GLU A 168 3.14 -12.31 35.49
N ARG A 169 1.93 -11.75 35.59
CA ARG A 169 1.70 -10.52 36.35
C ARG A 169 1.96 -10.71 37.84
N ALA A 170 1.72 -11.92 38.36
CA ALA A 170 1.85 -12.23 39.78
C ALA A 170 3.31 -12.11 40.30
N ASP A 171 4.31 -12.45 39.47
CA ASP A 171 5.71 -12.46 39.89
C ASP A 171 6.68 -11.71 38.95
N GLY A 172 6.17 -11.16 37.84
CA GLY A 172 6.94 -10.41 36.84
C GLY A 172 7.88 -11.26 36.00
N LYS A 173 7.88 -12.59 36.15
CA LYS A 173 8.81 -13.46 35.43
C LYS A 173 8.26 -13.83 34.06
N THR A 174 9.16 -13.98 33.11
CA THR A 174 8.84 -14.54 31.79
C THR A 174 8.56 -16.04 31.88
N ARG A 175 7.47 -16.45 31.26
CA ARG A 175 7.01 -17.81 30.95
C ARG A 175 6.80 -17.92 29.45
N ARG A 176 6.28 -19.05 28.99
CA ARG A 176 6.00 -19.28 27.57
C ARG A 176 4.51 -19.52 27.34
N ILE A 177 4.00 -19.16 26.16
CA ILE A 177 2.60 -19.46 25.77
C ILE A 177 2.28 -20.95 26.02
N GLY A 178 3.21 -21.84 25.67
CA GLY A 178 3.04 -23.28 25.84
C GLY A 178 2.86 -23.76 27.29
N ASP A 179 3.12 -22.93 28.30
CA ASP A 179 2.83 -23.25 29.69
C ASP A 179 1.33 -23.18 29.99
N TYR A 180 0.57 -22.38 29.24
CA TYR A 180 -0.85 -22.09 29.44
C TYR A 180 -1.75 -22.65 28.33
N VAL A 181 -1.29 -22.57 27.09
CA VAL A 181 -2.05 -23.00 25.90
C VAL A 181 -1.37 -24.23 25.30
N LYS A 182 -2.06 -25.38 25.34
CA LYS A 182 -1.58 -26.66 24.81
C LYS A 182 -2.14 -26.89 23.41
N LEU A 183 -1.55 -26.24 22.42
CA LEU A 183 -1.87 -26.42 21.01
C LEU A 183 -0.62 -26.85 20.24
N ASP A 184 -0.83 -27.60 19.16
CA ASP A 184 0.23 -27.93 18.23
C ASP A 184 0.66 -26.68 17.46
N ILE A 185 1.95 -26.60 17.11
CA ILE A 185 2.49 -25.51 16.30
C ILE A 185 1.75 -25.50 14.96
N TRP A 186 1.25 -24.33 14.57
CA TRP A 186 0.68 -24.16 13.24
C TRP A 186 1.73 -24.48 12.16
N ASN A 187 1.48 -25.53 11.38
CA ASN A 187 2.42 -26.07 10.38
C ASN A 187 2.07 -25.66 8.94
N GLY A 188 1.29 -24.59 8.77
CA GLY A 188 0.77 -24.17 7.46
C GLY A 188 -0.51 -24.88 7.03
N VAL A 189 -0.98 -25.86 7.81
CA VAL A 189 -2.31 -26.47 7.62
C VAL A 189 -3.31 -25.75 8.51
N TYR A 190 -4.42 -25.33 7.93
CA TYR A 190 -5.51 -24.74 8.67
C TYR A 190 -6.16 -25.77 9.60
N ASP A 191 -6.13 -25.49 10.89
CA ASP A 191 -6.81 -26.28 11.92
C ASP A 191 -7.70 -25.36 12.77
N PRO A 192 -9.03 -25.56 12.77
CA PRO A 192 -9.95 -24.85 13.62
C PRO A 192 -9.57 -24.78 15.10
N ALA A 193 -8.87 -25.78 15.64
CA ALA A 193 -8.43 -25.78 17.03
C ALA A 193 -7.51 -24.57 17.36
N THR A 194 -6.69 -24.12 16.40
CA THR A 194 -5.73 -23.00 16.57
C THR A 194 -6.38 -21.64 16.89
N TYR A 195 -7.68 -21.49 16.64
CA TYR A 195 -8.43 -20.30 17.03
C TYR A 195 -9.63 -20.60 17.93
N LYS A 196 -10.35 -21.72 17.73
CA LYS A 196 -11.53 -22.07 18.56
C LYS A 196 -11.14 -22.48 19.98
N HIS A 197 -9.98 -23.10 20.16
CA HIS A 197 -9.52 -23.61 21.46
C HIS A 197 -8.33 -22.82 22.02
N ASN A 198 -7.97 -21.69 21.40
CA ASN A 198 -6.89 -20.81 21.86
C ASN A 198 -7.48 -19.58 22.58
N PRO A 199 -7.61 -19.60 23.93
CA PRO A 199 -8.17 -18.47 24.68
C PRO A 199 -7.32 -17.20 24.52
N LEU A 200 -5.99 -17.34 24.46
CA LEU A 200 -5.07 -16.23 24.24
C LEU A 200 -5.31 -15.55 22.88
N TYR A 201 -5.52 -16.32 21.80
CA TYR A 201 -5.84 -15.75 20.49
C TYR A 201 -7.19 -15.04 20.47
N ARG A 202 -8.21 -15.63 21.12
CA ARG A 202 -9.54 -15.03 21.24
C ARG A 202 -9.50 -13.71 22.01
N GLU A 203 -8.84 -13.68 23.16
CA GLU A 203 -8.70 -12.49 23.99
C GLU A 203 -7.86 -11.42 23.29
N PHE A 204 -6.81 -11.83 22.57
CA PHE A 204 -6.04 -10.93 21.73
C PHE A 204 -6.90 -10.25 20.68
N LEU A 205 -7.72 -10.99 19.92
CA LEU A 205 -8.56 -10.40 18.88
C LEU A 205 -9.52 -9.35 19.46
N VAL A 206 -10.15 -9.65 20.61
CA VAL A 206 -11.03 -8.70 21.29
C VAL A 206 -10.26 -7.44 21.70
N ALA A 207 -9.11 -7.61 22.36
CA ALA A 207 -8.26 -6.49 22.79
C ALA A 207 -7.73 -5.68 21.59
N TYR A 208 -7.36 -6.35 20.49
CA TYR A 208 -6.77 -5.72 19.33
C TYR A 208 -7.80 -4.91 18.54
N VAL A 209 -9.01 -5.43 18.34
CA VAL A 209 -10.08 -4.67 17.67
C VAL A 209 -10.50 -3.46 18.52
N GLU A 210 -10.59 -3.62 19.83
CA GLU A 210 -10.86 -2.50 20.73
C GLU A 210 -9.73 -1.46 20.68
N HIS A 211 -8.48 -1.90 20.63
CA HIS A 211 -7.31 -1.03 20.46
C HIS A 211 -7.35 -0.25 19.14
N LEU A 212 -7.65 -0.90 18.02
CA LEU A 212 -7.78 -0.24 16.70
C LEU A 212 -8.90 0.81 16.69
N LYS A 213 -9.99 0.58 17.44
CA LYS A 213 -11.07 1.57 17.62
C LYS A 213 -10.62 2.74 18.48
N GLN A 214 -9.89 2.50 19.57
CA GLN A 214 -9.35 3.55 20.43
C GLN A 214 -8.36 4.45 19.69
N LEU A 215 -7.58 3.88 18.76
CA LEU A 215 -6.73 4.62 17.84
C LEU A 215 -7.51 5.34 16.72
N GLY A 216 -8.80 5.02 16.52
CA GLY A 216 -9.63 5.59 15.47
C GLY A 216 -9.31 5.08 14.05
N ILE A 217 -8.68 3.90 13.93
CA ILE A 217 -8.18 3.37 12.65
C ILE A 217 -8.86 2.08 12.19
N ASN A 218 -9.80 1.55 12.98
CA ASN A 218 -10.45 0.27 12.69
C ASN A 218 -11.10 0.21 11.30
N ASP A 219 -11.65 1.31 10.78
CA ASP A 219 -12.36 1.34 9.50
C ASP A 219 -11.48 1.19 8.26
N PHE A 220 -10.16 1.33 8.40
CA PHE A 220 -9.17 1.10 7.35
C PHE A 220 -8.07 0.11 7.79
N SER A 221 -8.35 -0.66 8.83
CA SER A 221 -7.48 -1.75 9.33
C SER A 221 -8.05 -3.09 8.93
N TYR A 222 -7.43 -3.75 7.96
CA TYR A 222 -7.96 -4.97 7.35
C TYR A 222 -7.26 -6.22 7.85
N TRP A 223 -8.03 -7.30 7.95
CA TRP A 223 -7.56 -8.62 8.31
C TRP A 223 -7.78 -9.60 7.17
N GLU A 224 -6.71 -10.28 6.77
CA GLU A 224 -6.72 -11.35 5.80
C GLU A 224 -6.24 -12.66 6.45
N LEU A 225 -7.04 -13.73 6.30
CA LEU A 225 -6.63 -15.05 6.77
C LEU A 225 -5.73 -15.78 5.79
N PHE A 226 -6.06 -15.74 4.50
CA PHE A 226 -5.31 -16.38 3.43
C PHE A 226 -5.18 -15.42 2.26
N ASP A 227 -3.96 -15.37 1.75
CA ASP A 227 -3.60 -14.90 0.43
C ASP A 227 -4.26 -15.79 -0.61
N GLU A 228 -5.03 -15.17 -1.51
CA GLU A 228 -5.66 -15.80 -2.66
C GLU A 228 -6.24 -17.19 -2.34
N PRO A 229 -7.42 -17.32 -1.69
CA PRO A 229 -8.05 -18.60 -1.39
C PRO A 229 -8.58 -19.29 -2.66
N ASN A 230 -7.65 -19.70 -3.51
CA ASN A 230 -7.82 -20.14 -4.89
C ASN A 230 -8.13 -21.64 -5.03
N ASP A 231 -8.19 -22.36 -3.92
CA ASP A 231 -8.61 -23.76 -3.82
C ASP A 231 -9.80 -23.94 -2.85
N ASN A 232 -10.48 -25.08 -2.95
CA ASN A 232 -11.68 -25.37 -2.15
C ASN A 232 -11.38 -25.45 -0.64
N SER A 233 -10.21 -25.94 -0.24
CA SER A 233 -9.83 -26.07 1.17
C SER A 233 -9.64 -24.69 1.80
N ARG A 234 -8.80 -23.84 1.18
CA ARG A 234 -8.59 -22.45 1.64
C ARG A 234 -9.88 -21.65 1.63
N TRP A 235 -10.70 -21.80 0.59
CA TRP A 235 -12.00 -21.12 0.51
C TRP A 235 -12.94 -21.51 1.65
N LEU A 236 -13.13 -22.82 1.89
CA LEU A 236 -14.01 -23.28 2.96
C LEU A 236 -13.49 -22.92 4.35
N ALA A 237 -12.17 -23.00 4.56
CA ALA A 237 -11.51 -22.59 5.78
C ALA A 237 -11.67 -21.08 6.06
N MET A 238 -11.51 -20.25 5.03
CA MET A 238 -11.77 -18.80 5.12
C MET A 238 -13.21 -18.53 5.52
N LEU A 239 -14.20 -19.16 4.85
CA LEU A 239 -15.61 -18.98 5.18
C LEU A 239 -15.93 -19.38 6.62
N GLU A 240 -15.32 -20.46 7.12
CA GLU A 240 -15.50 -20.91 8.50
C GLU A 240 -14.89 -19.93 9.50
N HIS A 241 -13.64 -19.51 9.27
CA HIS A 241 -12.96 -18.57 10.16
C HIS A 241 -13.63 -17.20 10.18
N HIS A 242 -14.00 -16.66 9.03
CA HIS A 242 -14.64 -15.35 8.94
C HIS A 242 -15.98 -15.34 9.65
N LYS A 243 -16.76 -16.43 9.59
CA LYS A 243 -17.99 -16.57 10.40
C LYS A 243 -17.69 -16.51 11.88
N TRP A 244 -16.67 -17.24 12.34
CA TRP A 244 -16.25 -17.19 13.73
C TRP A 244 -15.74 -15.80 14.15
N LEU A 245 -15.00 -15.10 13.28
CA LEU A 245 -14.59 -13.71 13.53
C LEU A 245 -15.80 -12.79 13.65
N ARG A 246 -16.85 -12.96 12.84
CA ARG A 246 -18.10 -12.18 12.99
C ARG A 246 -18.82 -12.45 14.31
N GLU A 247 -18.69 -13.63 14.90
CA GLU A 247 -19.26 -13.95 16.21
C GLU A 247 -18.44 -13.35 17.37
N VAL A 248 -17.12 -13.34 17.26
CA VAL A 248 -16.20 -12.93 18.34
C VAL A 248 -15.86 -11.45 18.31
N VAL A 249 -15.60 -10.91 17.12
CA VAL A 249 -15.17 -9.54 16.84
C VAL A 249 -15.85 -9.00 15.57
N PRO A 250 -17.17 -8.75 15.61
CA PRO A 250 -17.94 -8.35 14.42
C PRO A 250 -17.43 -7.08 13.73
N ASP A 251 -16.76 -6.20 14.48
CA ASP A 251 -16.24 -4.93 14.00
C ASP A 251 -14.87 -5.01 13.31
N LEU A 252 -14.21 -6.18 13.33
CA LEU A 252 -12.99 -6.40 12.58
C LEU A 252 -13.29 -6.32 11.07
N LYS A 253 -12.54 -5.50 10.33
CA LYS A 253 -12.70 -5.39 8.88
C LYS A 253 -11.96 -6.52 8.18
N LEU A 254 -12.67 -7.25 7.33
CA LEU A 254 -12.19 -8.41 6.61
C LEU A 254 -11.96 -8.07 5.13
N LEU A 255 -10.77 -8.40 4.64
CA LEU A 255 -10.37 -8.21 3.25
C LEU A 255 -9.73 -9.51 2.75
N ASN A 256 -9.89 -9.80 1.46
CA ASN A 256 -9.15 -10.86 0.80
C ASN A 256 -8.69 -10.43 -0.60
N PHE A 257 -7.41 -10.64 -0.88
CA PHE A 257 -6.82 -10.47 -2.20
C PHE A 257 -7.10 -11.68 -3.10
N GLY A 258 -7.20 -11.45 -4.40
CA GLY A 258 -7.40 -12.48 -5.42
C GLY A 258 -8.82 -12.99 -5.56
N VAL A 259 -9.79 -12.35 -4.91
CA VAL A 259 -11.21 -12.75 -4.98
C VAL A 259 -12.14 -11.57 -5.11
N ASP A 260 -13.24 -11.82 -5.79
CA ASP A 260 -14.33 -10.88 -6.02
C ASP A 260 -15.68 -11.54 -5.64
N PRO A 261 -16.78 -10.77 -5.59
CA PRO A 261 -18.04 -11.29 -5.09
C PRO A 261 -18.74 -12.23 -6.08
N THR A 262 -18.27 -12.41 -7.31
CA THR A 262 -18.80 -13.41 -8.24
C THR A 262 -18.30 -14.83 -7.91
N VAL A 263 -17.18 -14.94 -7.18
CA VAL A 263 -16.56 -16.23 -6.85
C VAL A 263 -17.49 -17.10 -6.02
N THR A 264 -17.81 -18.27 -6.56
CA THR A 264 -18.52 -19.35 -5.86
C THR A 264 -17.73 -20.64 -6.00
N ARG A 265 -17.38 -21.26 -4.87
CA ARG A 265 -16.70 -22.56 -4.83
C ARG A 265 -17.51 -23.54 -4.00
N MET A 266 -17.70 -24.74 -4.53
CA MET A 266 -18.54 -25.78 -3.92
C MET A 266 -19.95 -25.27 -3.54
N GLY A 267 -20.55 -24.40 -4.36
CA GLY A 267 -21.86 -23.82 -4.11
C GLY A 267 -21.93 -22.80 -2.97
N LYS A 268 -20.78 -22.34 -2.45
CA LYS A 268 -20.70 -21.35 -1.36
C LYS A 268 -20.00 -20.08 -1.84
N ASN A 269 -20.56 -18.94 -1.47
CA ASN A 269 -19.98 -17.61 -1.63
C ASN A 269 -19.57 -17.01 -0.27
N ALA A 270 -18.85 -15.88 -0.30
CA ALA A 270 -18.39 -15.14 0.89
C ALA A 270 -19.20 -13.85 1.13
N TRP A 271 -20.42 -13.75 0.60
CA TRP A 271 -21.25 -12.55 0.71
C TRP A 271 -21.59 -12.22 2.17
N GLY A 272 -21.43 -10.95 2.55
CA GLY A 272 -21.63 -10.48 3.94
C GLY A 272 -20.56 -10.95 4.93
N LEU A 273 -19.53 -11.68 4.49
CA LEU A 273 -18.39 -12.05 5.31
C LEU A 273 -17.16 -11.17 5.03
N ILE A 274 -17.02 -10.64 3.81
CA ILE A 274 -15.91 -9.79 3.40
C ILE A 274 -16.39 -8.34 3.32
N ASP A 275 -15.64 -7.40 3.92
CA ASP A 275 -15.93 -5.96 3.88
C ASP A 275 -15.30 -5.28 2.66
N ALA A 276 -14.17 -5.79 2.18
CA ALA A 276 -13.44 -5.27 1.02
C ALA A 276 -13.02 -6.40 0.07
N TRP A 277 -13.47 -6.34 -1.18
CA TRP A 277 -13.12 -7.32 -2.22
C TRP A 277 -11.98 -6.78 -3.07
N ALA A 278 -10.90 -7.55 -3.23
CA ALA A 278 -9.73 -7.11 -3.97
C ALA A 278 -9.35 -8.11 -5.09
N PRO A 279 -10.08 -8.13 -6.22
CA PRO A 279 -9.65 -8.87 -7.41
C PRO A 279 -8.32 -8.36 -7.96
N HIS A 280 -7.66 -9.23 -8.72
CA HIS A 280 -6.48 -8.84 -9.46
C HIS A 280 -6.90 -7.89 -10.59
N LEU A 281 -6.16 -6.80 -10.81
CA LEU A 281 -6.55 -5.73 -11.74
C LEU A 281 -6.84 -6.23 -13.17
N HIS A 282 -6.01 -7.15 -13.68
CA HIS A 282 -6.16 -7.71 -15.02
C HIS A 282 -7.26 -8.78 -15.14
N ASP A 283 -7.84 -9.24 -14.04
CA ASP A 283 -8.92 -10.21 -14.06
C ASP A 283 -10.30 -9.53 -14.14
N ILE A 284 -10.39 -8.21 -13.89
CA ILE A 284 -11.65 -7.47 -13.86
C ILE A 284 -12.22 -7.29 -15.28
N THR A 285 -13.24 -8.09 -15.60
CA THR A 285 -14.08 -7.94 -16.79
C THR A 285 -15.17 -6.88 -16.58
N PRO A 286 -15.79 -6.34 -17.66
CA PRO A 286 -16.95 -5.46 -17.55
C PRO A 286 -18.10 -6.07 -16.73
N GLU A 287 -18.31 -7.38 -16.85
CA GLU A 287 -19.34 -8.11 -16.11
C GLU A 287 -19.04 -8.15 -14.61
N GLU A 288 -17.81 -8.48 -14.21
CA GLU A 288 -17.40 -8.48 -12.80
C GLU A 288 -17.43 -7.07 -12.21
N ASP A 289 -16.91 -6.07 -12.91
CA ASP A 289 -16.94 -4.65 -12.50
C ASP A 289 -18.37 -4.19 -12.22
N ALA A 290 -19.33 -4.55 -13.08
CA ALA A 290 -20.75 -4.23 -12.90
C ALA A 290 -21.34 -4.90 -11.65
N VAL A 291 -21.06 -6.19 -11.43
CA VAL A 291 -21.56 -6.92 -10.25
C VAL A 291 -20.99 -6.34 -8.95
N ILE A 292 -19.69 -6.01 -8.93
CA ILE A 292 -19.03 -5.43 -7.76
C ILE A 292 -19.66 -4.06 -7.43
N LYS A 293 -19.85 -3.20 -8.43
CA LYS A 293 -20.49 -1.89 -8.27
C LYS A 293 -21.93 -1.99 -7.79
N GLU A 294 -22.72 -2.93 -8.31
CA GLU A 294 -24.09 -3.19 -7.83
C GLU A 294 -24.09 -3.56 -6.34
N ARG A 295 -23.19 -4.47 -5.93
CA ARG A 295 -23.09 -4.90 -4.54
C ARG A 295 -22.63 -3.79 -3.61
N ARG A 296 -21.63 -3.01 -4.01
CA ARG A 296 -21.19 -1.82 -3.28
C ARG A 296 -22.37 -0.88 -3.04
N ALA A 297 -23.17 -0.58 -4.07
CA ALA A 297 -24.34 0.28 -3.93
C ALA A 297 -25.40 -0.29 -2.99
N LYS A 298 -25.55 -1.63 -2.95
CA LYS A 298 -26.56 -2.31 -2.14
C LYS A 298 -26.16 -2.56 -0.69
N TYR A 299 -24.88 -2.86 -0.43
CA TYR A 299 -24.41 -3.36 0.87
C TYR A 299 -23.32 -2.49 1.50
N GLY A 300 -22.77 -1.51 0.78
CA GLY A 300 -21.67 -0.68 1.27
C GLY A 300 -20.32 -1.40 1.34
N GLU A 301 -20.16 -2.53 0.65
CA GLU A 301 -18.89 -3.26 0.52
C GLU A 301 -17.87 -2.38 -0.23
N LYS A 302 -16.61 -2.38 0.22
CA LYS A 302 -15.53 -1.65 -0.45
C LYS A 302 -15.05 -2.43 -1.68
N TYR A 303 -14.76 -1.69 -2.75
CA TYR A 303 -14.19 -2.25 -3.97
C TYR A 303 -12.70 -1.91 -4.04
N TRP A 304 -11.86 -2.89 -3.74
CA TRP A 304 -10.42 -2.78 -3.88
C TRP A 304 -9.91 -3.41 -5.17
N GLY A 305 -8.62 -3.25 -5.45
CA GLY A 305 -7.90 -4.06 -6.42
C GLY A 305 -6.47 -4.29 -5.98
N TYR A 306 -5.76 -5.18 -6.66
CA TYR A 306 -4.31 -5.33 -6.48
C TYR A 306 -3.61 -5.77 -7.77
N THR A 307 -2.28 -5.66 -7.79
CA THR A 307 -1.43 -6.32 -8.78
C THR A 307 -0.30 -7.12 -8.14
N CYS A 308 -0.16 -8.37 -8.57
CA CYS A 308 0.96 -9.27 -8.29
C CYS A 308 1.36 -10.03 -9.58
N GLY A 309 1.69 -9.28 -10.61
CA GLY A 309 2.11 -9.83 -11.90
C GLY A 309 1.59 -9.00 -13.05
N GLU A 310 2.17 -9.28 -14.21
CA GLU A 310 1.66 -8.78 -15.48
C GLU A 310 0.99 -9.93 -16.23
N ARG A 311 -0.17 -9.65 -16.83
CA ARG A 311 -0.81 -10.57 -17.78
C ARG A 311 -0.78 -9.95 -19.17
N ASN A 312 -0.60 -10.79 -20.18
CA ASN A 312 -0.69 -10.40 -21.58
C ASN A 312 -1.91 -11.05 -22.25
N ASP A 313 -2.39 -10.44 -23.33
CA ASP A 313 -3.53 -10.90 -24.11
C ASP A 313 -3.14 -11.82 -25.29
N GLY A 314 -1.88 -12.25 -25.35
CA GLY A 314 -1.31 -13.02 -26.45
C GLY A 314 -1.08 -12.24 -27.76
N GLN A 315 -1.46 -10.97 -27.83
CA GLN A 315 -1.35 -10.10 -29.02
C GLN A 315 -0.29 -9.01 -28.85
N GLY A 316 0.43 -9.02 -27.73
CA GLY A 316 1.50 -8.08 -27.41
C GLY A 316 1.05 -6.95 -26.48
N ASN A 317 -0.23 -6.89 -26.09
CA ASN A 317 -0.69 -5.99 -25.05
C ASN A 317 -0.53 -6.64 -23.68
N TYR A 318 -0.43 -5.81 -22.64
CA TYR A 318 -0.13 -6.26 -21.29
C TYR A 318 -0.70 -5.30 -20.25
N SER A 319 -0.99 -5.81 -19.06
CA SER A 319 -1.57 -5.02 -17.97
C SER A 319 -0.61 -4.01 -17.33
N PRO A 320 -1.16 -2.96 -16.67
CA PRO A 320 -0.56 -2.23 -15.59
C PRO A 320 0.54 -2.94 -14.81
N TYR A 321 1.85 -2.65 -14.93
CA TYR A 321 2.78 -3.31 -14.01
C TYR A 321 4.09 -2.57 -13.73
N ILE A 322 4.72 -2.91 -12.61
CA ILE A 322 5.81 -2.15 -11.98
C ILE A 322 7.18 -2.78 -12.29
N ARG A 323 7.39 -3.25 -13.52
CA ARG A 323 8.68 -3.83 -13.94
C ARG A 323 9.65 -2.76 -14.45
N TYR A 324 10.94 -3.03 -14.34
CA TYR A 324 12.00 -2.17 -14.89
C TYR A 324 11.99 -2.08 -16.41
N ASP A 325 11.58 -3.15 -17.10
CA ASP A 325 11.55 -3.25 -18.56
C ASP A 325 10.23 -2.76 -19.17
N ARG A 326 9.55 -1.83 -18.49
CA ARG A 326 8.28 -1.25 -18.93
C ARG A 326 8.38 0.26 -19.07
N PRO A 327 7.50 0.89 -19.89
CA PRO A 327 7.45 2.34 -20.01
C PRO A 327 7.34 3.00 -18.63
N TYR A 328 7.98 4.16 -18.45
CA TYR A 328 8.04 4.85 -17.16
C TYR A 328 6.66 5.00 -16.51
N ILE A 329 5.63 5.36 -17.29
CA ILE A 329 4.26 5.57 -16.80
C ILE A 329 3.49 4.29 -16.41
N SER A 330 4.06 3.10 -16.60
CA SER A 330 3.36 1.84 -16.32
C SER A 330 2.93 1.71 -14.85
N ALA A 331 3.73 2.21 -13.90
CA ALA A 331 3.37 2.18 -12.49
C ALA A 331 2.24 3.19 -12.17
N ARG A 332 2.32 4.40 -12.72
CA ARG A 332 1.30 5.47 -12.61
C ARG A 332 -0.09 5.00 -13.06
N MET A 333 -0.15 4.17 -14.11
CA MET A 333 -1.41 3.67 -14.65
C MET A 333 -2.24 2.79 -13.71
N HIS A 334 -1.67 2.25 -12.62
CA HIS A 334 -2.48 1.55 -11.61
C HIS A 334 -3.55 2.47 -11.03
N TYR A 335 -3.20 3.72 -10.72
CA TYR A 335 -4.14 4.68 -10.13
C TYR A 335 -5.11 5.29 -11.14
N TRP A 336 -4.79 5.25 -12.43
CA TRP A 336 -5.77 5.54 -13.48
C TRP A 336 -6.81 4.43 -13.60
N ALA A 337 -6.36 3.18 -13.50
CA ALA A 337 -7.26 2.04 -13.49
C ALA A 337 -8.19 2.06 -12.26
N THR A 338 -7.67 2.42 -11.08
CA THR A 338 -8.51 2.53 -9.88
C THR A 338 -9.58 3.61 -10.01
N TRP A 339 -9.31 4.74 -10.69
CA TRP A 339 -10.33 5.76 -10.96
C TRP A 339 -11.39 5.23 -11.95
N ARG A 340 -10.96 4.58 -13.04
CA ARG A 340 -11.84 3.97 -14.04
C ARG A 340 -12.82 2.98 -13.41
N HIS A 341 -12.33 2.14 -12.53
CA HIS A 341 -13.11 1.13 -11.82
C HIS A 341 -13.84 1.68 -10.59
N GLN A 342 -13.63 2.95 -10.24
CA GLN A 342 -14.20 3.60 -9.05
C GLN A 342 -13.85 2.84 -7.76
N MET A 343 -12.61 2.36 -7.65
CA MET A 343 -12.15 1.62 -6.47
C MET A 343 -12.05 2.53 -5.24
N ASP A 344 -12.12 1.91 -4.07
CA ASP A 344 -11.94 2.50 -2.74
C ASP A 344 -10.51 2.37 -2.22
N GLY A 345 -9.80 1.32 -2.66
CA GLY A 345 -8.40 1.10 -2.30
C GLY A 345 -7.66 0.22 -3.28
N PHE A 346 -6.33 0.18 -3.15
CA PHE A 346 -5.46 -0.58 -4.04
C PHE A 346 -4.20 -1.07 -3.35
N LEU A 347 -3.85 -2.34 -3.57
CA LEU A 347 -2.60 -2.93 -3.11
C LEU A 347 -1.56 -3.03 -4.24
N VAL A 348 -0.35 -2.58 -3.94
CA VAL A 348 0.87 -3.05 -4.59
C VAL A 348 1.58 -4.06 -3.68
N PHE A 349 1.68 -5.31 -4.14
CA PHE A 349 2.02 -6.47 -3.30
C PHE A 349 3.40 -6.45 -2.61
N ALA A 350 4.36 -5.62 -3.05
CA ALA A 350 5.66 -5.53 -2.41
C ALA A 350 6.40 -4.24 -2.78
N SER A 351 7.06 -3.62 -1.81
CA SER A 351 7.86 -2.42 -2.02
C SER A 351 9.35 -2.54 -1.63
N SER A 352 9.72 -3.48 -0.75
CA SER A 352 11.05 -3.54 -0.14
C SER A 352 11.78 -4.88 -0.34
N GLY A 353 11.36 -5.68 -1.32
CA GLY A 353 11.96 -6.97 -1.62
C GLY A 353 13.43 -6.87 -2.03
N VAL A 354 14.24 -7.88 -1.65
CA VAL A 354 15.65 -7.99 -2.05
C VAL A 354 15.81 -9.22 -2.96
N PRO A 355 16.00 -9.04 -4.28
CA PRO A 355 16.26 -10.13 -5.21
C PRO A 355 17.48 -10.95 -4.80
N GLU A 356 17.47 -12.26 -5.09
CA GLU A 356 18.51 -13.21 -4.67
C GLU A 356 19.94 -12.75 -5.04
N GLY A 357 20.13 -12.23 -6.26
CA GLY A 357 21.42 -11.72 -6.73
C GLY A 357 22.00 -10.56 -5.92
N ASN A 358 21.19 -9.87 -5.11
CA ASN A 358 21.62 -8.78 -4.23
C ASN A 358 21.89 -9.23 -2.79
N ARG A 359 21.64 -10.50 -2.43
CA ARG A 359 21.80 -11.05 -1.07
C ARG A 359 23.25 -11.47 -0.79
N GLN A 360 24.20 -10.62 -1.16
CA GLN A 360 25.63 -10.89 -0.97
C GLN A 360 25.99 -10.90 0.52
N LYS A 361 27.01 -11.67 0.92
CA LYS A 361 27.40 -11.79 2.33
C LYS A 361 28.31 -10.65 2.78
N GLY A 362 29.29 -10.27 1.96
CA GLY A 362 30.22 -9.17 2.22
C GLY A 362 29.59 -7.80 1.96
N PRO A 363 29.64 -6.83 2.89
CA PRO A 363 29.20 -5.45 2.65
C PRO A 363 29.91 -4.79 1.44
N GLU A 364 31.14 -5.18 1.16
CA GLU A 364 31.95 -4.75 0.01
C GLU A 364 31.43 -5.27 -1.34
N GLU A 365 30.64 -6.35 -1.34
CA GLU A 365 30.04 -6.96 -2.52
C GLU A 365 28.60 -6.51 -2.75
N ARG A 366 27.99 -5.82 -1.78
CA ARG A 366 26.62 -5.29 -1.85
C ARG A 366 26.59 -3.95 -2.57
N TRP A 367 25.43 -3.62 -3.13
CA TRP A 367 25.12 -2.25 -3.52
C TRP A 367 25.40 -1.29 -2.36
N PRO A 368 25.95 -0.07 -2.58
CA PRO A 368 26.29 0.54 -3.87
C PRO A 368 27.66 0.18 -4.44
N ASN A 369 28.38 -0.78 -3.83
CA ASN A 369 29.70 -1.23 -4.34
C ASN A 369 29.59 -2.19 -5.53
N SER A 370 28.39 -2.70 -5.80
CA SER A 370 28.02 -3.51 -6.96
C SER A 370 26.74 -2.98 -7.62
N ASP A 371 26.47 -3.45 -8.85
CA ASP A 371 25.23 -3.13 -9.56
C ASP A 371 24.05 -3.86 -8.94
N TRP A 372 22.89 -3.18 -8.86
CA TRP A 372 21.66 -3.78 -8.37
C TRP A 372 21.07 -4.72 -9.43
N VAL A 373 20.85 -5.99 -9.05
CA VAL A 373 20.22 -6.99 -9.91
C VAL A 373 18.70 -6.89 -9.81
N ASP A 374 18.00 -6.78 -10.93
CA ASP A 374 16.54 -6.66 -11.00
C ASP A 374 15.80 -7.95 -10.58
N GLY A 375 16.44 -9.11 -10.76
CA GLY A 375 15.90 -10.42 -10.39
C GLY A 375 14.88 -10.97 -11.39
N GLY A 376 14.39 -12.19 -11.12
CA GLY A 376 13.49 -12.93 -12.02
C GLY A 376 12.18 -12.19 -12.36
N SER A 377 11.70 -11.34 -11.44
CA SER A 377 10.48 -10.55 -11.61
C SER A 377 10.74 -9.10 -12.06
N ARG A 378 11.94 -8.82 -12.60
CA ARG A 378 12.34 -7.50 -13.14
C ARG A 378 12.04 -6.34 -12.18
N GLY A 379 12.38 -6.55 -10.90
CA GLY A 379 12.29 -5.57 -9.83
C GLY A 379 10.88 -5.27 -9.31
N CYS A 380 9.82 -5.98 -9.73
CA CYS A 380 8.44 -5.60 -9.39
C CYS A 380 8.13 -5.50 -7.89
N GLY A 381 8.87 -6.21 -7.03
CA GLY A 381 8.74 -6.13 -5.57
C GLY A 381 9.74 -5.21 -4.87
N THR A 382 10.56 -4.45 -5.61
CA THR A 382 11.56 -3.52 -5.09
C THR A 382 11.29 -2.11 -5.61
N LEU A 383 10.66 -1.29 -4.78
CA LEU A 383 10.37 0.12 -5.01
C LEU A 383 11.20 1.05 -4.12
N VAL A 384 11.65 0.53 -2.98
CA VAL A 384 12.58 1.17 -2.07
C VAL A 384 13.79 0.27 -1.85
N TYR A 385 14.97 0.89 -1.73
CA TYR A 385 16.27 0.21 -1.71
C TYR A 385 16.96 0.45 -0.37
N PRO A 386 17.68 -0.56 0.16
CA PRO A 386 18.45 -0.42 1.39
C PRO A 386 19.74 0.36 1.14
N GLY A 387 19.91 1.53 1.75
CA GLY A 387 21.12 2.36 1.74
C GLY A 387 22.07 2.11 2.91
N ALA A 388 23.16 2.88 3.00
CA ALA A 388 24.03 2.84 4.18
C ALA A 388 23.24 3.23 5.45
N ASP A 389 23.62 2.67 6.61
CA ASP A 389 23.00 2.97 7.91
C ASP A 389 21.46 2.87 7.95
N PHE A 390 20.90 1.88 7.23
CA PHE A 390 19.45 1.70 7.09
C PHE A 390 18.75 2.92 6.47
N GLU A 391 19.41 3.68 5.61
CA GLU A 391 18.72 4.68 4.79
C GLU A 391 17.71 3.99 3.86
N LEU A 392 16.50 4.57 3.73
CA LEU A 392 15.51 4.12 2.76
C LEU A 392 15.63 4.98 1.51
N ILE A 393 16.01 4.35 0.40
CA ILE A 393 16.28 5.04 -0.86
C ILE A 393 15.11 4.80 -1.81
N PRO A 394 14.34 5.83 -2.20
CA PRO A 394 13.19 5.67 -3.07
C PRO A 394 13.61 5.44 -4.52
N GLY A 395 12.93 4.51 -5.21
CA GLY A 395 13.13 4.27 -6.64
C GLY A 395 12.29 5.17 -7.53
N MET A 396 12.69 5.32 -8.79
CA MET A 396 11.92 6.06 -9.81
C MET A 396 10.50 5.51 -10.00
N ARG A 397 10.31 4.19 -9.84
CA ARG A 397 8.99 3.55 -9.94
C ARG A 397 8.08 3.92 -8.77
N LEU A 398 8.63 4.23 -7.59
CA LEU A 398 7.87 4.80 -6.47
C LEU A 398 7.46 6.25 -6.75
N ALA A 399 8.35 7.06 -7.33
CA ALA A 399 8.00 8.40 -7.79
C ALA A 399 6.86 8.39 -8.81
N ASN A 400 6.86 7.40 -9.72
CA ASN A 400 5.78 7.26 -10.69
C ASN A 400 4.45 6.76 -10.08
N LEU A 401 4.49 5.92 -9.03
CA LEU A 401 3.29 5.60 -8.24
C LEU A 401 2.73 6.85 -7.54
N ARG A 402 3.60 7.68 -6.93
CA ARG A 402 3.22 8.97 -6.35
C ARG A 402 2.52 9.86 -7.37
N GLU A 403 3.05 9.96 -8.60
CA GLU A 403 2.39 10.73 -9.66
C GLU A 403 0.97 10.22 -9.97
N GLY A 404 0.72 8.91 -9.93
CA GLY A 404 -0.61 8.34 -10.13
C GLY A 404 -1.57 8.64 -8.98
N LEU A 405 -1.08 8.61 -7.73
CA LEU A 405 -1.84 9.08 -6.57
C LEU A 405 -2.17 10.57 -6.68
N GLU A 406 -1.23 11.38 -7.15
CA GLU A 406 -1.49 12.80 -7.39
C GLU A 406 -2.52 13.01 -8.52
N ASP A 407 -2.51 12.22 -9.59
CA ASP A 407 -3.58 12.26 -10.60
C ASP A 407 -4.96 11.99 -9.98
N GLN A 408 -5.06 10.97 -9.13
CA GLN A 408 -6.27 10.65 -8.38
C GLN A 408 -6.79 11.85 -7.58
N GLU A 409 -5.89 12.59 -6.90
CA GLU A 409 -6.30 13.78 -6.16
C GLU A 409 -6.86 14.89 -7.05
N TYR A 410 -6.47 15.01 -8.33
CA TYR A 410 -7.12 15.96 -9.26
C TYR A 410 -8.57 15.56 -9.54
N PHE A 411 -8.81 14.27 -9.80
CA PHE A 411 -10.15 13.75 -10.04
C PHE A 411 -11.05 13.90 -8.80
N ILE A 412 -10.52 13.54 -7.62
CA ILE A 412 -11.24 13.67 -6.34
C ILE A 412 -11.55 15.15 -6.06
N LEU A 413 -10.55 16.04 -6.15
CA LEU A 413 -10.73 17.46 -5.91
C LEU A 413 -11.78 18.07 -6.84
N LEU A 414 -11.73 17.76 -8.14
CA LEU A 414 -12.72 18.23 -9.10
C LEU A 414 -14.12 17.73 -8.76
N ARG A 415 -14.28 16.44 -8.44
CA ARG A 415 -15.56 15.85 -8.04
C ARG A 415 -16.13 16.51 -6.79
N GLU A 416 -15.29 16.76 -5.78
CA GLU A 416 -15.72 17.37 -4.52
C GLU A 416 -16.12 18.84 -4.70
N LEU A 417 -15.34 19.63 -5.44
CA LEU A 417 -15.66 21.03 -5.73
C LEU A 417 -16.97 21.15 -6.53
N ALA A 418 -17.22 20.22 -7.46
CA ALA A 418 -18.41 20.23 -8.29
C ALA A 418 -19.72 20.06 -7.51
N LYS A 419 -19.69 19.53 -6.27
CA LYS A 419 -20.87 19.41 -5.40
C LYS A 419 -21.47 20.77 -5.02
N ALA A 420 -20.70 21.85 -5.10
CA ALA A 420 -21.16 23.20 -4.81
C ALA A 420 -21.80 23.91 -6.02
N LEU A 421 -21.73 23.32 -7.22
CA LEU A 421 -22.34 23.90 -8.43
C LEU A 421 -23.85 23.71 -8.42
N ASP A 422 -24.57 24.71 -8.91
CA ASP A 422 -26.02 24.65 -9.06
C ASP A 422 -26.39 23.85 -10.33
N PRO A 423 -27.20 22.78 -10.23
CA PRO A 423 -27.53 21.92 -11.38
C PRO A 423 -28.20 22.64 -12.56
N VAL A 424 -28.86 23.77 -12.34
CA VAL A 424 -29.60 24.51 -13.37
C VAL A 424 -28.76 25.66 -13.90
N ARG A 425 -28.21 26.50 -13.02
CA ARG A 425 -27.40 27.66 -13.39
C ARG A 425 -26.07 27.25 -14.02
N ASP A 426 -25.43 26.22 -13.48
CA ASP A 426 -24.06 25.81 -13.86
C ASP A 426 -24.07 24.56 -14.76
N ALA A 427 -25.20 24.22 -15.37
CA ALA A 427 -25.41 22.98 -16.14
C ALA A 427 -24.33 22.72 -17.21
N ALA A 428 -23.90 23.76 -17.93
CA ALA A 428 -22.85 23.63 -18.95
C ALA A 428 -21.47 23.31 -18.36
N LEU A 429 -21.14 23.90 -17.19
CA LEU A 429 -19.92 23.59 -16.47
C LEU A 429 -19.98 22.17 -15.90
N LEU A 430 -21.11 21.78 -15.29
CA LEU A 430 -21.33 20.42 -14.80
C LEU A 430 -21.17 19.37 -15.90
N ALA A 431 -21.68 19.62 -17.11
CA ALA A 431 -21.49 18.70 -18.24
C ALA A 431 -20.00 18.51 -18.58
N ARG A 432 -19.21 19.58 -18.59
CA ARG A 432 -17.76 19.54 -18.84
C ARG A 432 -16.99 18.89 -17.69
N VAL A 433 -17.41 19.11 -16.44
CA VAL A 433 -16.87 18.44 -15.26
C VAL A 433 -17.10 16.95 -15.35
N ASN A 434 -18.34 16.52 -15.59
CA ASN A 434 -18.68 15.11 -15.71
C ASN A 434 -17.87 14.44 -16.83
N GLN A 435 -17.75 15.08 -17.99
CA GLN A 435 -16.87 14.60 -19.06
C GLN A 435 -15.39 14.56 -18.64
N GLY A 436 -14.93 15.56 -17.91
CA GLY A 436 -13.56 15.62 -17.38
C GLY A 436 -13.24 14.51 -16.39
N LEU A 437 -14.24 14.02 -15.64
CA LEU A 437 -14.11 12.93 -14.69
C LEU A 437 -14.12 11.54 -15.35
N GLU A 438 -14.48 11.41 -16.63
CA GLU A 438 -14.35 10.15 -17.36
C GLU A 438 -12.91 9.89 -17.83
N ILE A 439 -12.52 8.63 -17.98
CA ILE A 439 -11.24 8.25 -18.61
C ILE A 439 -11.49 7.87 -20.06
N GLU A 440 -10.83 8.59 -20.97
CA GLU A 440 -10.92 8.36 -22.40
C GLU A 440 -10.33 6.97 -22.78
N PRO A 441 -10.94 6.22 -23.72
CA PRO A 441 -10.43 4.92 -24.17
C PRO A 441 -8.99 4.96 -24.69
N GLU A 442 -8.56 6.10 -25.24
CA GLU A 442 -7.19 6.26 -25.71
C GLU A 442 -6.16 6.47 -24.59
N ILE A 443 -6.62 6.76 -23.36
CA ILE A 443 -5.80 6.67 -22.15
C ILE A 443 -5.85 5.23 -21.63
N MET A 444 -7.06 4.70 -21.41
CA MET A 444 -7.27 3.34 -20.93
C MET A 444 -8.65 2.82 -21.32
N ALA A 445 -8.70 1.90 -22.27
CA ALA A 445 -9.93 1.21 -22.68
C ALA A 445 -10.22 0.01 -21.78
N ASP A 446 -9.19 -0.76 -21.43
CA ASP A 446 -9.27 -1.91 -20.54
C ASP A 446 -7.90 -2.20 -19.90
N ALA A 447 -7.80 -3.31 -19.16
CA ALA A 447 -6.57 -3.69 -18.48
C ALA A 447 -5.39 -3.88 -19.45
N TYR A 448 -5.60 -4.29 -20.70
CA TYR A 448 -4.53 -4.57 -21.67
C TYR A 448 -4.29 -3.39 -22.62
N HIS A 449 -5.34 -2.62 -22.95
CA HIS A 449 -5.30 -1.51 -23.89
C HIS A 449 -5.23 -0.15 -23.16
N TRP A 450 -4.00 0.32 -22.96
CA TRP A 450 -3.70 1.60 -22.31
C TRP A 450 -2.47 2.28 -22.90
N THR A 451 -2.44 3.61 -22.82
CA THR A 451 -1.42 4.46 -23.44
C THR A 451 -0.02 4.25 -22.86
N LYS A 452 1.01 4.17 -23.70
CA LYS A 452 2.41 4.27 -23.26
C LYS A 452 2.98 5.68 -23.39
N ASP A 453 2.17 6.61 -23.90
CA ASP A 453 2.53 8.00 -24.13
C ASP A 453 2.18 8.86 -22.89
N PRO A 454 3.19 9.40 -22.17
CA PRO A 454 2.96 10.26 -21.02
C PRO A 454 2.23 11.56 -21.37
N VAL A 455 2.33 12.04 -22.62
CA VAL A 455 1.72 13.32 -23.04
C VAL A 455 0.20 13.29 -22.88
N ARG A 456 -0.43 12.11 -23.04
CA ARG A 456 -1.88 11.96 -22.83
C ARG A 456 -2.29 12.16 -21.38
N LEU A 457 -1.50 11.65 -20.43
CA LEU A 457 -1.78 11.82 -19.00
C LEU A 457 -1.61 13.28 -18.59
N GLU A 458 -0.56 13.94 -19.09
CA GLU A 458 -0.33 15.36 -18.84
C GLU A 458 -1.41 16.25 -19.45
N ALA A 459 -1.91 15.93 -20.65
CA ALA A 459 -3.02 16.65 -21.27
C ALA A 459 -4.31 16.54 -20.45
N LYS A 460 -4.62 15.35 -19.91
CA LYS A 460 -5.77 15.15 -19.04
C LYS A 460 -5.60 15.86 -17.69
N ARG A 461 -4.41 15.80 -17.08
CA ARG A 461 -4.09 16.57 -15.86
C ARG A 461 -4.24 18.08 -16.07
N GLU A 462 -3.83 18.60 -17.22
CA GLU A 462 -4.04 20.00 -17.62
C GLU A 462 -5.53 20.34 -17.76
N GLN A 463 -6.33 19.46 -18.39
CA GLN A 463 -7.78 19.64 -18.50
C GLN A 463 -8.44 19.69 -17.11
N LEU A 464 -8.12 18.73 -16.22
CA LEU A 464 -8.63 18.68 -14.86
C LEU A 464 -8.25 19.94 -14.08
N SER A 465 -7.00 20.40 -14.19
CA SER A 465 -6.54 21.65 -13.57
C SER A 465 -7.37 22.86 -13.99
N ARG A 466 -7.71 22.98 -15.28
CA ARG A 466 -8.51 24.12 -15.77
C ARG A 466 -9.93 24.06 -15.24
N LEU A 467 -10.52 22.87 -15.20
CA LEU A 467 -11.86 22.67 -14.64
C LEU A 467 -11.89 22.99 -13.14
N ILE A 468 -10.90 22.54 -12.36
CA ILE A 468 -10.79 22.86 -10.93
C ILE A 468 -10.80 24.39 -10.70
N LEU A 469 -9.97 25.12 -11.45
CA LEU A 469 -9.90 26.59 -11.33
C LEU A 469 -11.21 27.27 -11.75
N GLU A 470 -11.88 26.78 -12.79
CA GLU A 470 -13.15 27.33 -13.27
C GLU A 470 -14.28 27.11 -12.25
N VAL A 471 -14.35 25.91 -11.64
CA VAL A 471 -15.30 25.62 -10.57
C VAL A 471 -15.03 26.50 -9.35
N GLN A 472 -13.77 26.66 -8.93
CA GLN A 472 -13.40 27.54 -7.82
C GLN A 472 -13.74 29.00 -8.08
N ALA A 473 -13.65 29.47 -9.33
CA ALA A 473 -14.00 30.83 -9.70
C ALA A 473 -15.52 31.08 -9.68
N THR A 474 -16.34 30.04 -9.83
CA THR A 474 -17.81 30.13 -9.79
C THR A 474 -18.37 30.21 -8.36
N GLY A 475 -17.62 29.67 -7.38
CA GLY A 475 -17.97 29.71 -5.96
C GLY A 475 -17.53 30.98 -5.21
N ARG A 476 -16.86 31.92 -5.89
CA ARG A 476 -16.52 33.26 -5.39
C ARG A 476 -17.49 34.28 -5.99
#